data_AF-A0A1I0EMA4-F1
#
_entry.id   AF-A0A1I0EMA4-F1
#
_cell.length_a   1.000
_cell.length_b   1.000
_cell.length_c   1.000
_cell.angle_alpha   90.00
_cell.angle_beta   90.00
_cell.angle_gamma   90.00
#
_symmetry.space_group_name_H-M   'P 1'
#
loop_
_entity.id
_entity.type
_entity.pdbx_description
1 polymer ?
#
loop_
_entity_poly.entity_id
_entity_poly.type
_entity_poly.pdbx_seq_one_letter_code
_entity_poly.pdbx_strand_id
1 'polypeptide(L)'
;MKTPSLILLAAGLLAATTAQAQTTPSPTGIWEGSLDVSGRALRTVFELKGQGATLSGTISVPQQGLAGFALSSVVVRHDSLLLASDKIGGKFAGRFSADGQRVTGVWSQGGGQLPLTLARSSAEAQAAAAPRRPQEPKGPLPYRALDLTFPNAKGGFNLAGTLTLPQGKGPFPAVVLVSGSGPEDRDETVFGHKPFLVLADYLTRRGFAVLRYDDRGTAKSGGTFKDALTADFTTDAQAALVYLRTRADIRPRQVGLIGHSEGGLIAWQAAAQPQGPDFVVSLAGPGVPGDAILLRQQADMARAAGADTAAIGANRRLHTALFAALRRLPASTSTTEATRQLAAVMQQQVPAMSSEQAQSQAARLTAPWLRGFLLTDPATYLVKVKCPVLALNGSNDLQVAATENLPAIERGLKAARNSNATVRLLPGLNHLFQTDPAGTSHYAEIEETFAPSALQVVGDWLAKEVK
;
A
#
# COMPACT_ATOMS: atom_id res chain seq x y z
N MET A 1 -83.48 58.26 6.30
CA MET A 1 -83.21 56.88 6.78
C MET A 1 -83.19 55.95 5.59
N LYS A 2 -82.27 54.97 5.60
CA LYS A 2 -81.93 53.97 4.56
C LYS A 2 -80.90 54.43 3.51
N THR A 3 -79.67 53.98 3.74
CA THR A 3 -78.62 53.61 2.76
C THR A 3 -79.20 52.74 1.63
N PRO A 4 -78.62 52.74 0.40
CA PRO A 4 -77.39 51.95 0.16
C PRO A 4 -76.37 52.48 -0.88
N SER A 5 -75.12 52.09 -0.61
CA SER A 5 -74.12 51.51 -1.52
C SER A 5 -73.69 52.26 -2.78
N LEU A 6 -72.56 52.99 -2.68
CA LEU A 6 -71.67 53.25 -3.81
C LEU A 6 -70.80 52.01 -4.09
N ILE A 7 -71.00 51.42 -5.27
CA ILE A 7 -70.05 50.51 -5.90
C ILE A 7 -68.95 51.38 -6.51
N LEU A 8 -67.74 51.35 -5.95
CA LEU A 8 -66.55 51.89 -6.61
C LEU A 8 -65.72 50.72 -7.17
N LEU A 9 -65.62 50.68 -8.50
CA LEU A 9 -64.78 49.78 -9.27
C LEU A 9 -63.31 50.19 -9.04
N ALA A 10 -62.54 49.40 -8.30
CA ALA A 10 -61.09 49.59 -8.16
C ALA A 10 -60.36 48.51 -8.98
N ALA A 11 -59.59 48.96 -9.96
CA ALA A 11 -58.76 48.13 -10.83
C ALA A 11 -57.67 47.40 -10.01
N GLY A 12 -57.62 46.07 -10.16
CA GLY A 12 -56.59 45.24 -9.55
C GLY A 12 -55.26 45.37 -10.28
N LEU A 13 -54.23 45.83 -9.58
CA LEU A 13 -52.83 45.60 -9.94
C LEU A 13 -52.52 44.11 -9.70
N LEU A 14 -52.33 43.34 -10.77
CA LEU A 14 -51.66 42.04 -10.71
C LEU A 14 -50.16 42.28 -10.50
N ALA A 15 -49.68 42.09 -9.28
CA ALA A 15 -48.27 41.92 -9.02
C ALA A 15 -47.85 40.53 -9.54
N ALA A 16 -47.18 40.50 -10.69
CA ALA A 16 -46.54 39.30 -11.20
C ALA A 16 -45.36 38.95 -10.28
N THR A 17 -45.51 37.93 -9.45
CA THR A 17 -44.39 37.29 -8.76
C THR A 17 -43.56 36.55 -9.79
N THR A 18 -42.42 37.12 -10.19
CA THR A 18 -41.42 36.40 -10.96
C THR A 18 -40.86 35.28 -10.08
N ALA A 19 -41.27 34.03 -10.34
CA ALA A 19 -40.62 32.86 -9.79
C ALA A 19 -39.18 32.82 -10.33
N GLN A 20 -38.21 33.20 -9.52
CA GLN A 20 -36.81 32.88 -9.79
C GLN A 20 -36.69 31.36 -9.74
N ALA A 21 -36.40 30.73 -10.88
CA ALA A 21 -36.02 29.33 -10.91
C ALA A 21 -34.79 29.15 -9.99
N GLN A 22 -34.95 28.42 -8.89
CA GLN A 22 -33.81 27.99 -8.08
C GLN A 22 -32.92 27.14 -8.97
N THR A 23 -31.81 27.72 -9.42
CA THR A 23 -30.77 26.98 -10.14
C THR A 23 -30.25 25.89 -9.22
N THR A 24 -30.46 24.63 -9.59
CA THR A 24 -29.88 23.47 -8.90
C THR A 24 -28.40 23.73 -8.63
N PRO A 25 -27.92 23.66 -7.37
CA PRO A 25 -26.51 23.88 -7.06
C PRO A 25 -25.66 22.93 -7.89
N SER A 26 -24.66 23.47 -8.59
CA SER A 26 -23.72 22.62 -9.32
C SER A 26 -22.98 21.72 -8.32
N PRO A 27 -23.02 20.39 -8.46
CA PRO A 27 -22.26 19.48 -7.61
C PRO A 27 -20.78 19.45 -7.99
N THR A 28 -20.39 20.00 -9.14
CA THR A 28 -19.04 19.88 -9.68
C THR A 28 -18.01 20.60 -8.80
N GLY A 29 -16.85 19.99 -8.65
CA GLY A 29 -15.75 20.45 -7.82
C GLY A 29 -15.43 19.50 -6.67
N ILE A 30 -14.68 20.01 -5.71
CA ILE A 30 -14.18 19.25 -4.59
C ILE A 30 -15.08 19.49 -3.37
N TRP A 31 -15.43 18.39 -2.71
CA TRP A 31 -16.20 18.37 -1.48
C TRP A 31 -15.43 17.61 -0.41
N GLU A 32 -15.42 18.13 0.81
CA GLU A 32 -14.63 17.59 1.90
C GLU A 32 -15.43 17.57 3.20
N GLY A 33 -15.33 16.48 3.94
CA GLY A 33 -15.92 16.34 5.27
C GLY A 33 -15.12 15.38 6.15
N SER A 34 -15.63 15.12 7.35
CA SER A 34 -15.03 14.16 8.27
C SER A 34 -16.07 13.16 8.76
N LEU A 35 -15.70 11.88 8.72
CA LEU A 35 -16.45 10.76 9.31
C LEU A 35 -15.80 10.38 10.63
N ASP A 36 -16.57 10.36 11.71
CA ASP A 36 -16.09 9.78 12.97
C ASP A 36 -16.35 8.26 12.97
N VAL A 37 -15.28 7.48 12.92
CA VAL A 37 -15.34 6.02 13.00
C VAL A 37 -14.63 5.58 14.26
N SER A 38 -15.41 5.16 15.26
CA SER A 38 -14.90 4.66 16.54
C SER A 38 -13.96 5.66 17.25
N GLY A 39 -14.30 6.95 17.23
CA GLY A 39 -13.53 8.02 17.86
C GLY A 39 -12.37 8.55 17.02
N ARG A 40 -12.26 8.12 15.75
CA ARG A 40 -11.25 8.59 14.80
C ARG A 40 -11.89 9.41 13.70
N ALA A 41 -11.46 10.66 13.57
CA ALA A 41 -11.90 11.56 12.50
C ALA A 41 -11.20 11.22 11.18
N LEU A 42 -11.94 10.64 10.24
CA LEU A 42 -11.48 10.28 8.91
C LEU A 42 -11.87 11.36 7.90
N ARG A 43 -10.88 12.02 7.32
CA ARG A 43 -11.09 13.01 6.26
C ARG A 43 -11.60 12.29 5.02
N THR A 44 -12.74 12.72 4.50
CA THR A 44 -13.39 12.13 3.33
C THR A 44 -13.54 13.20 2.26
N VAL A 45 -12.97 12.92 1.09
CA VAL A 45 -12.90 13.85 -0.04
C VAL A 45 -13.64 13.26 -1.23
N PHE A 46 -14.54 14.03 -1.83
CA PHE A 46 -15.17 13.72 -3.10
C PHE A 46 -14.73 14.71 -4.17
N GLU A 47 -14.28 14.22 -5.32
CA GLU A 47 -13.99 15.06 -6.48
C GLU A 47 -15.01 14.74 -7.57
N LEU A 48 -15.91 15.68 -7.85
CA LEU A 48 -17.01 15.51 -8.79
C LEU A 48 -16.73 16.30 -10.08
N LYS A 49 -16.90 15.65 -11.24
CA LYS A 49 -16.62 16.19 -12.57
C LYS A 49 -17.81 15.98 -13.51
N GLY A 50 -17.88 16.77 -14.57
CA GLY A 50 -18.95 16.70 -15.56
C GLY A 50 -20.18 17.53 -15.19
N GLN A 51 -21.30 17.26 -15.87
CA GLN A 51 -22.57 17.97 -15.68
C GLN A 51 -23.76 17.10 -16.11
N GLY A 52 -24.92 17.27 -15.47
CA GLY A 52 -26.13 16.53 -15.84
C GLY A 52 -25.92 15.01 -15.83
N ALA A 53 -26.21 14.34 -16.94
CA ALA A 53 -26.08 12.89 -17.07
C ALA A 53 -24.64 12.36 -17.17
N THR A 54 -23.63 13.23 -17.38
CA THR A 54 -22.21 12.85 -17.45
C THR A 54 -21.47 13.04 -16.13
N LEU A 55 -22.21 13.30 -15.06
CA LEU A 55 -21.64 13.51 -13.74
C LEU A 55 -20.93 12.23 -13.26
N SER A 56 -19.68 12.39 -12.85
CA SER A 56 -18.83 11.32 -12.34
C SER A 56 -18.03 11.86 -11.17
N GLY A 57 -17.38 10.97 -10.43
CA GLY A 57 -16.49 11.42 -9.38
C GLY A 57 -15.71 10.32 -8.71
N THR A 58 -14.86 10.73 -7.80
CA THR A 58 -14.04 9.85 -6.97
C THR A 58 -14.25 10.15 -5.50
N ILE A 59 -13.92 9.17 -4.66
CA ILE A 59 -13.81 9.30 -3.21
C ILE A 59 -12.36 9.00 -2.79
N SER A 60 -11.86 9.77 -1.82
CA SER A 60 -10.56 9.55 -1.16
C SER A 60 -10.72 9.64 0.36
N VAL A 61 -10.08 8.73 1.08
CA VAL A 61 -9.93 8.73 2.54
C VAL A 61 -8.44 8.54 2.83
N PRO A 62 -7.64 9.63 2.84
CA PRO A 62 -6.18 9.55 2.90
C PRO A 62 -5.65 8.75 4.09
N GLN A 63 -6.27 8.91 5.27
CA GLN A 63 -5.89 8.20 6.49
C GLN A 63 -6.01 6.67 6.37
N GLN A 64 -6.81 6.18 5.43
CA GLN A 64 -6.99 4.75 5.16
C GLN A 64 -6.23 4.28 3.91
N GLY A 65 -5.43 5.15 3.28
CA GLY A 65 -4.75 4.86 2.01
C GLY A 65 -5.67 4.76 0.80
N LEU A 66 -6.95 5.14 0.95
CA LEU A 66 -7.92 5.13 -0.14
C LEU A 66 -7.79 6.43 -0.95
N ALA A 67 -7.33 6.35 -2.19
CA ALA A 67 -7.12 7.50 -3.06
C ALA A 67 -7.83 7.31 -4.41
N GLY A 68 -8.70 8.26 -4.76
CA GLY A 68 -9.28 8.37 -6.10
C GLY A 68 -10.19 7.22 -6.53
N PHE A 69 -10.86 6.53 -5.60
CA PHE A 69 -11.74 5.42 -5.95
C PHE A 69 -12.99 5.93 -6.69
N ALA A 70 -13.30 5.33 -7.84
CA ALA A 70 -14.46 5.71 -8.62
C ALA A 70 -15.78 5.53 -7.86
N LEU A 71 -16.65 6.52 -7.98
CA LEU A 71 -18.06 6.42 -7.60
C LEU A 71 -18.80 5.61 -8.68
N SER A 72 -19.62 4.64 -8.26
CA SER A 72 -20.54 3.92 -9.14
C SER A 72 -21.75 4.76 -9.52
N SER A 73 -22.08 5.78 -8.71
CA SER A 73 -23.20 6.68 -8.97
C SER A 73 -22.97 8.07 -8.37
N VAL A 74 -23.32 9.11 -9.13
CA VAL A 74 -23.37 10.50 -8.69
C VAL A 74 -24.68 11.09 -9.20
N VAL A 75 -25.62 11.37 -8.30
CA VAL A 75 -26.97 11.82 -8.66
C VAL A 75 -27.32 13.08 -7.89
N VAL A 76 -27.79 14.11 -8.61
CA VAL A 76 -28.38 15.31 -8.01
C VAL A 76 -29.88 15.31 -8.28
N ARG A 77 -30.68 15.49 -7.22
CA ARG A 77 -32.14 15.63 -7.31
C ARG A 77 -32.57 16.86 -6.53
N HIS A 78 -32.94 17.93 -7.23
CA HIS A 78 -33.28 19.23 -6.64
C HIS A 78 -32.18 19.72 -5.68
N ASP A 79 -32.40 19.68 -4.39
CA ASP A 79 -31.47 20.09 -3.35
C ASP A 79 -30.68 18.93 -2.73
N SER A 80 -30.76 17.73 -3.29
CA SER A 80 -30.15 16.52 -2.72
C SER A 80 -29.01 15.99 -3.60
N LEU A 81 -27.91 15.59 -2.97
CA LEU A 81 -26.77 14.89 -3.55
C LEU A 81 -26.72 13.45 -3.04
N LEU A 82 -26.68 12.51 -3.97
CA LEU A 82 -26.56 11.08 -3.70
C LEU A 82 -25.28 10.56 -4.36
N LEU A 83 -24.43 9.91 -3.57
CA LEU A 83 -23.17 9.33 -4.04
C LEU A 83 -23.14 7.85 -3.66
N ALA A 84 -22.59 7.00 -4.53
CA ALA A 84 -22.36 5.59 -4.22
C ALA A 84 -21.02 5.11 -4.78
N SER A 85 -20.38 4.18 -4.08
CA SER A 85 -19.25 3.41 -4.60
C SER A 85 -19.40 1.94 -4.24
N ASP A 86 -19.69 1.12 -5.24
CA ASP A 86 -19.89 -0.32 -5.07
C ASP A 86 -18.60 -1.01 -4.61
N LYS A 87 -17.43 -0.50 -5.02
CA LYS A 87 -16.12 -1.03 -4.62
C LYS A 87 -15.92 -1.04 -3.11
N ILE A 88 -16.47 -0.06 -2.40
CA ILE A 88 -16.36 0.05 -0.94
C ILE A 88 -17.70 -0.18 -0.23
N GLY A 89 -18.77 -0.49 -0.97
CA GLY A 89 -20.12 -0.65 -0.42
C GLY A 89 -20.65 0.59 0.31
N GLY A 90 -20.18 1.77 -0.06
CA GLY A 90 -20.46 3.04 0.62
C GLY A 90 -21.48 3.90 -0.14
N LYS A 91 -22.37 4.56 0.60
CA LYS A 91 -23.40 5.47 0.05
C LYS A 91 -23.49 6.75 0.88
N PHE A 92 -23.61 7.89 0.21
CA PHE A 92 -23.92 9.18 0.84
C PHE A 92 -25.26 9.69 0.34
N ALA A 93 -26.09 10.20 1.23
CA ALA A 93 -27.27 10.97 0.89
C ALA A 93 -27.31 12.24 1.74
N GLY A 94 -27.30 13.40 1.10
CA GLY A 94 -27.32 14.68 1.80
C GLY A 94 -28.00 15.80 1.02
N ARG A 95 -28.31 16.88 1.72
CA ARG A 95 -28.99 18.07 1.18
C ARG A 95 -28.04 19.26 1.13
N PHE A 96 -28.03 19.97 0.01
CA PHE A 96 -27.28 21.21 -0.19
C PHE A 96 -27.79 22.30 0.76
N SER A 97 -26.87 23.10 1.30
CA SER A 97 -27.21 24.39 1.91
C SER A 97 -27.71 25.37 0.84
N ALA A 98 -28.44 26.40 1.26
CA ALA A 98 -29.01 27.40 0.36
C ALA A 98 -27.95 28.15 -0.48
N ASP A 99 -26.73 28.32 0.04
CA ASP A 99 -25.59 28.93 -0.64
C ASP A 99 -24.81 27.95 -1.55
N GLY A 100 -25.21 26.68 -1.59
CA GLY A 100 -24.53 25.63 -2.35
C GLY A 100 -23.10 25.35 -1.91
N GLN A 101 -22.69 25.78 -0.71
CA GLN A 101 -21.33 25.61 -0.19
C GLN A 101 -21.17 24.39 0.72
N ARG A 102 -22.28 23.81 1.20
CA ARG A 102 -22.28 22.63 2.06
C ARG A 102 -23.30 21.60 1.60
N VAL A 103 -23.06 20.33 1.94
CA VAL A 103 -24.02 19.23 1.83
C VAL A 103 -24.05 18.49 3.15
N THR A 104 -25.19 18.52 3.84
CA THR A 104 -25.34 17.83 5.14
C THR A 104 -26.15 16.56 4.94
N GLY A 105 -25.63 15.43 5.39
CA GLY A 105 -26.26 14.14 5.11
C GLY A 105 -25.74 13.00 5.97
N VAL A 106 -26.01 11.79 5.48
CA VAL A 106 -25.66 10.53 6.14
C VAL A 106 -24.84 9.68 5.19
N TRP A 107 -23.72 9.18 5.69
CA TRP A 107 -22.94 8.12 5.08
C TRP A 107 -23.43 6.76 5.60
N SER A 108 -23.66 5.80 4.71
CA SER A 108 -24.08 4.43 5.02
C SER A 108 -23.08 3.43 4.46
N GLN A 109 -22.57 2.52 5.30
CA GLN A 109 -21.61 1.48 4.88
C GLN A 109 -21.65 0.30 5.86
N GLY A 110 -21.60 -0.94 5.34
CA GLY A 110 -21.50 -2.16 6.19
C GLY A 110 -22.66 -2.34 7.18
N GLY A 111 -23.83 -1.77 6.91
CA GLY A 111 -24.99 -1.78 7.82
C GLY A 111 -25.03 -0.65 8.85
N GLY A 112 -23.95 0.12 8.99
CA GLY A 112 -23.88 1.30 9.86
C GLY A 112 -24.23 2.60 9.13
N GLN A 113 -24.58 3.64 9.90
CA GLN A 113 -24.83 5.00 9.42
C GLN A 113 -24.07 6.02 10.26
N LEU A 114 -23.45 6.99 9.61
CA LEU A 114 -22.67 8.07 10.24
C LEU A 114 -23.06 9.43 9.65
N PRO A 115 -23.21 10.49 10.46
CA PRO A 115 -23.42 11.82 9.95
C PRO A 115 -22.19 12.28 9.16
N LEU A 116 -22.41 12.95 8.02
CA LEU A 116 -21.35 13.52 7.20
C LEU A 116 -21.80 14.88 6.66
N THR A 117 -21.04 15.92 7.00
CA THR A 117 -21.19 17.25 6.40
C THR A 117 -20.02 17.48 5.46
N LEU A 118 -20.33 17.72 4.20
CA LEU A 118 -19.38 18.11 3.18
C LEU A 118 -19.39 19.63 3.01
N ALA A 119 -18.22 20.23 2.85
CA ALA A 119 -18.05 21.62 2.45
C ALA A 119 -17.27 21.68 1.13
N ARG A 120 -17.50 22.72 0.33
CA ARG A 120 -16.66 23.01 -0.84
C ARG A 120 -15.21 23.21 -0.41
N SER A 121 -14.30 22.60 -1.15
CA SER A 121 -12.85 22.72 -0.96
C SER A 121 -12.19 23.03 -2.31
N SER A 122 -10.89 23.31 -2.30
CA SER A 122 -10.09 23.56 -3.50
C SER A 122 -8.87 22.65 -3.54
N ALA A 123 -8.22 22.52 -4.70
CA ALA A 123 -6.99 21.73 -4.82
C ALA A 123 -5.89 22.31 -3.92
N GLU A 124 -5.81 23.64 -3.78
CA GLU A 124 -4.88 24.33 -2.89
C GLU A 124 -5.18 24.03 -1.43
N ALA A 125 -6.46 24.07 -1.01
CA ALA A 125 -6.87 23.73 0.35
C ALA A 125 -6.58 22.26 0.67
N GLN A 126 -6.81 21.36 -0.29
CA GLN A 126 -6.46 19.95 -0.15
C GLN A 126 -4.95 19.73 -0.01
N ALA A 127 -4.14 20.42 -0.81
CA ALA A 127 -2.70 20.34 -0.75
C ALA A 127 -2.15 20.93 0.56
N ALA A 128 -2.74 22.01 1.06
CA ALA A 128 -2.39 22.61 2.34
C ALA A 128 -2.78 21.72 3.54
N ALA A 129 -3.85 20.93 3.41
CA ALA A 129 -4.32 20.00 4.43
C ALA A 129 -3.69 18.59 4.33
N ALA A 130 -3.00 18.28 3.23
CA ALA A 130 -2.34 16.99 3.06
C ALA A 130 -1.12 16.89 4.00
N PRO A 131 -0.87 15.72 4.62
CA PRO A 131 0.35 15.47 5.37
C PRO A 131 1.59 15.83 4.54
N ARG A 132 2.52 16.59 5.11
CA ARG A 132 3.73 16.98 4.38
C ARG A 132 4.60 15.74 4.16
N ARG A 133 5.33 15.75 3.05
CA ARG A 133 6.34 14.73 2.68
C ARG A 133 7.69 15.42 2.47
N PRO A 134 8.32 15.96 3.52
CA PRO A 134 9.49 16.83 3.40
C PRO A 134 10.71 16.12 2.81
N GLN A 135 10.74 14.78 2.85
CA GLN A 135 11.83 13.97 2.34
C GLN A 135 11.69 13.61 0.85
N GLU A 136 10.53 13.86 0.23
CA GLU A 136 10.40 13.65 -1.21
C GLU A 136 11.32 14.63 -1.96
N PRO A 137 12.26 14.13 -2.79
CA PRO A 137 13.28 14.95 -3.42
C PRO A 137 12.66 15.93 -4.42
N LYS A 138 13.02 17.20 -4.30
CA LYS A 138 12.57 18.29 -5.19
C LYS A 138 13.72 18.80 -6.05
N GLY A 139 13.44 19.11 -7.31
CA GLY A 139 14.43 19.55 -8.28
C GLY A 139 14.92 20.99 -8.07
N PRO A 140 16.05 21.37 -8.71
CA PRO A 140 16.89 20.51 -9.54
C PRO A 140 17.71 19.53 -8.69
N LEU A 141 17.78 18.27 -9.11
CA LEU A 141 18.48 17.20 -8.39
C LEU A 141 19.96 17.16 -8.80
N PRO A 142 20.90 16.85 -7.89
CA PRO A 142 22.31 16.83 -8.20
C PRO A 142 22.73 15.53 -8.91
N TYR A 143 21.83 14.84 -9.59
CA TYR A 143 22.10 13.56 -10.26
C TYR A 143 21.21 13.41 -11.49
N ARG A 144 21.54 12.47 -12.36
CA ARG A 144 20.73 12.17 -13.55
C ARG A 144 19.68 11.11 -13.20
N ALA A 145 18.49 11.23 -13.75
CA ALA A 145 17.45 10.21 -13.71
C ALA A 145 17.11 9.79 -15.14
N LEU A 146 17.11 8.49 -15.40
CA LEU A 146 16.83 7.91 -16.71
C LEU A 146 15.65 6.95 -16.57
N ASP A 147 14.51 7.31 -17.16
CA ASP A 147 13.44 6.34 -17.38
C ASP A 147 13.88 5.34 -18.45
N LEU A 148 13.68 4.06 -18.17
CA LEU A 148 14.13 2.97 -19.02
C LEU A 148 13.19 1.78 -18.96
N THR A 149 13.38 0.87 -19.90
CA THR A 149 12.80 -0.47 -19.87
C THR A 149 13.90 -1.51 -20.03
N PHE A 150 13.71 -2.68 -19.44
CA PHE A 150 14.65 -3.80 -19.55
C PHE A 150 13.92 -5.14 -19.64
N PRO A 151 14.48 -6.14 -20.34
CA PRO A 151 13.80 -7.40 -20.57
C PRO A 151 13.85 -8.32 -19.34
N ASN A 152 12.72 -8.89 -18.94
CA ASN A 152 12.69 -10.15 -18.22
C ASN A 152 12.57 -11.28 -19.24
N ALA A 153 13.71 -11.85 -19.62
CA ALA A 153 13.77 -12.93 -20.62
C ALA A 153 13.01 -14.20 -20.22
N LYS A 154 12.93 -14.51 -18.91
CA LYS A 154 12.16 -15.67 -18.42
C LYS A 154 10.67 -15.42 -18.49
N GLY A 155 10.24 -14.19 -18.21
CA GLY A 155 8.83 -13.79 -18.25
C GLY A 155 8.31 -13.47 -19.65
N GLY A 156 9.19 -13.14 -20.61
CA GLY A 156 8.80 -12.77 -21.97
C GLY A 156 8.18 -11.37 -22.08
N PHE A 157 8.47 -10.48 -21.13
CA PHE A 157 7.99 -9.10 -21.11
C PHE A 157 9.08 -8.13 -20.63
N ASN A 158 8.84 -6.83 -20.78
CA ASN A 158 9.74 -5.79 -20.30
C ASN A 158 9.23 -5.22 -18.98
N LEU A 159 10.16 -4.95 -18.06
CA LEU A 159 9.94 -4.17 -16.85
C LEU A 159 10.31 -2.71 -17.14
N ALA A 160 9.55 -1.78 -16.57
CA ALA A 160 9.80 -0.35 -16.66
C ALA A 160 10.34 0.17 -15.34
N GLY A 161 11.27 1.13 -15.39
CA GLY A 161 11.87 1.69 -14.19
C GLY A 161 12.58 3.00 -14.42
N THR A 162 13.19 3.50 -13.35
CA THR A 162 14.00 4.70 -13.35
C THR A 162 15.37 4.36 -12.73
N LEU A 163 16.44 4.64 -13.46
CA LEU A 163 17.81 4.55 -12.99
C LEU A 163 18.33 5.95 -12.63
N THR A 164 18.65 6.17 -11.37
CA THR A 164 19.35 7.39 -10.93
C THR A 164 20.86 7.14 -10.92
N LEU A 165 21.61 8.08 -11.48
CA LEU A 165 23.07 8.00 -11.65
C LEU A 165 23.74 9.19 -10.96
N PRO A 166 24.76 8.97 -10.10
CA PRO A 166 25.52 10.05 -9.49
C PRO A 166 26.15 10.97 -10.54
N GLN A 167 26.59 12.16 -10.12
CA GLN A 167 27.38 13.02 -11.00
C GLN A 167 28.68 12.32 -11.44
N GLY A 168 29.15 12.68 -12.63
CA GLY A 168 30.34 12.10 -13.24
C GLY A 168 30.01 11.00 -14.25
N LYS A 169 31.08 10.30 -14.68
CA LYS A 169 31.05 9.32 -15.78
C LYS A 169 30.88 7.87 -15.31
N GLY A 170 31.04 7.59 -14.02
CA GLY A 170 31.10 6.22 -13.49
C GLY A 170 32.45 5.54 -13.81
N PRO A 171 32.52 4.19 -13.80
CA PRO A 171 31.42 3.28 -13.46
C PRO A 171 31.07 3.35 -11.96
N PHE A 172 29.79 3.24 -11.62
CA PHE A 172 29.29 3.33 -10.25
C PHE A 172 28.96 1.95 -9.67
N PRO A 173 29.15 1.72 -8.36
CA PRO A 173 28.45 0.61 -7.69
C PRO A 173 26.94 0.86 -7.80
N ALA A 174 26.16 -0.22 -7.84
CA ALA A 174 24.74 -0.13 -8.14
C ALA A 174 23.87 -0.97 -7.21
N VAL A 175 22.64 -0.51 -7.07
CA VAL A 175 21.60 -1.13 -6.25
C VAL A 175 20.32 -1.23 -7.06
N VAL A 176 19.62 -2.35 -6.93
CA VAL A 176 18.21 -2.47 -7.32
C VAL A 176 17.36 -2.45 -6.06
N LEU A 177 16.32 -1.60 -6.02
CA LEU A 177 15.31 -1.62 -4.96
C LEU A 177 14.18 -2.58 -5.36
N VAL A 178 13.78 -3.47 -4.45
CA VAL A 178 12.76 -4.51 -4.67
C VAL A 178 11.65 -4.34 -3.64
N SER A 179 10.44 -4.02 -4.11
CA SER A 179 9.25 -3.66 -3.33
C SER A 179 8.73 -4.81 -2.48
N GLY A 180 7.80 -4.47 -1.58
CA GLY A 180 7.05 -5.41 -0.77
C GLY A 180 5.97 -6.18 -1.52
N SER A 181 4.95 -6.61 -0.78
CA SER A 181 3.86 -7.44 -1.31
C SER A 181 2.74 -6.59 -1.90
N GLY A 182 2.32 -6.93 -3.12
CA GLY A 182 1.23 -6.24 -3.81
C GLY A 182 1.67 -5.74 -5.18
N PRO A 183 0.78 -5.12 -5.96
CA PRO A 183 1.15 -4.45 -7.19
C PRO A 183 1.71 -3.06 -6.86
N GLU A 184 3.03 -2.94 -6.76
CA GLU A 184 3.68 -1.68 -6.40
C GLU A 184 4.30 -0.93 -7.60
N ASP A 185 4.30 0.39 -7.52
CA ASP A 185 5.10 1.22 -8.41
C ASP A 185 6.56 1.27 -7.95
N ARG A 186 7.46 1.78 -8.81
CA ARG A 186 8.89 1.88 -8.49
C ARG A 186 9.22 2.74 -7.26
N ASP A 187 8.28 3.55 -6.78
CA ASP A 187 8.48 4.43 -5.63
C ASP A 187 8.05 3.76 -4.31
N GLU A 188 7.48 2.55 -4.39
CA GLU A 188 6.87 1.82 -3.27
C GLU A 188 5.76 2.66 -2.62
N THR A 189 4.91 3.27 -3.46
CA THR A 189 3.94 4.27 -3.00
C THR A 189 2.89 3.67 -2.07
N VAL A 190 2.93 4.04 -0.78
CA VAL A 190 2.05 3.49 0.26
C VAL A 190 1.66 4.55 1.28
N PHE A 191 0.36 4.71 1.58
CA PHE A 191 -0.16 5.77 2.46
C PHE A 191 0.34 7.20 2.12
N GLY A 192 0.60 7.47 0.84
CA GLY A 192 1.15 8.74 0.37
C GLY A 192 2.64 8.93 0.65
N HIS A 193 3.35 7.89 1.09
CA HIS A 193 4.80 7.85 1.21
C HIS A 193 5.43 7.22 -0.03
N LYS A 194 6.68 7.59 -0.31
CA LYS A 194 7.51 7.05 -1.40
C LYS A 194 8.88 6.63 -0.88
N PRO A 195 8.96 5.60 -0.02
CA PRO A 195 10.20 5.21 0.66
C PRO A 195 11.32 4.90 -0.31
N PHE A 196 11.05 4.26 -1.46
CA PHE A 196 12.09 3.98 -2.46
C PHE A 196 12.58 5.23 -3.18
N LEU A 197 11.73 6.26 -3.36
CA LEU A 197 12.19 7.56 -3.89
C LEU A 197 13.13 8.28 -2.94
N VAL A 198 12.81 8.29 -1.64
CA VAL A 198 13.67 8.87 -0.60
C VAL A 198 15.01 8.11 -0.52
N LEU A 199 14.95 6.77 -0.51
CA LEU A 199 16.15 5.94 -0.43
C LEU A 199 17.02 6.09 -1.68
N ALA A 200 16.43 6.16 -2.89
CA ALA A 200 17.19 6.37 -4.12
C ALA A 200 17.87 7.74 -4.16
N ASP A 201 17.19 8.82 -3.80
CA ASP A 201 17.81 10.16 -3.70
C ASP A 201 19.01 10.13 -2.74
N TYR A 202 18.81 9.57 -1.55
CA TYR A 202 19.84 9.48 -0.52
C TYR A 202 21.07 8.68 -0.99
N LEU A 203 20.87 7.50 -1.57
CA LEU A 203 21.96 6.63 -2.03
C LEU A 203 22.65 7.18 -3.28
N THR A 204 21.91 7.80 -4.20
CA THR A 204 22.50 8.42 -5.40
C THR A 204 23.38 9.62 -5.06
N ARG A 205 22.97 10.46 -4.10
CA ARG A 205 23.84 11.53 -3.55
C ARG A 205 25.11 10.97 -2.91
N ARG A 206 25.08 9.73 -2.43
CA ARG A 206 26.23 9.01 -1.85
C ARG A 206 27.02 8.20 -2.87
N GLY A 207 26.77 8.34 -4.16
CA GLY A 207 27.61 7.75 -5.21
C GLY A 207 27.20 6.35 -5.68
N PHE A 208 25.98 5.91 -5.39
CA PHE A 208 25.42 4.67 -5.94
C PHE A 208 24.47 4.94 -7.10
N ALA A 209 24.57 4.15 -8.16
CA ALA A 209 23.51 4.06 -9.15
C ALA A 209 22.33 3.28 -8.54
N VAL A 210 21.10 3.78 -8.66
CA VAL A 210 19.94 3.12 -8.05
C VAL A 210 18.87 2.88 -9.11
N LEU A 211 18.56 1.60 -9.34
CA LEU A 211 17.46 1.18 -10.18
C LEU A 211 16.24 0.90 -9.32
N ARG A 212 15.13 1.55 -9.65
CA ARG A 212 13.80 1.25 -9.15
C ARG A 212 12.92 0.87 -10.31
N TYR A 213 12.07 -0.14 -10.16
CA TYR A 213 11.23 -0.63 -11.26
C TYR A 213 9.80 -0.89 -10.78
N ASP A 214 8.84 -0.76 -11.68
CA ASP A 214 7.44 -1.09 -11.39
C ASP A 214 7.27 -2.62 -11.41
N ASP A 215 6.50 -3.17 -10.48
CA ASP A 215 6.26 -4.60 -10.46
C ASP A 215 5.56 -5.09 -11.74
N ARG A 216 5.72 -6.37 -12.07
CA ARG A 216 5.06 -6.98 -13.23
C ARG A 216 3.56 -6.70 -13.24
N GLY A 217 3.03 -6.34 -14.40
CA GLY A 217 1.62 -5.99 -14.59
C GLY A 217 1.17 -4.72 -13.84
N THR A 218 2.11 -3.93 -13.32
CA THR A 218 1.85 -2.70 -12.57
C THR A 218 2.46 -1.49 -13.26
N ALA A 219 1.77 -0.36 -13.18
CA ALA A 219 2.17 0.92 -13.79
C ALA A 219 2.62 0.75 -15.25
N LYS A 220 3.92 0.91 -15.55
CA LYS A 220 4.45 0.83 -16.94
C LYS A 220 5.09 -0.52 -17.28
N SER A 221 5.20 -1.45 -16.32
CA SER A 221 5.75 -2.79 -16.55
C SER A 221 4.74 -3.69 -17.26
N GLY A 222 5.24 -4.53 -18.17
CA GLY A 222 4.45 -5.60 -18.79
C GLY A 222 4.25 -6.79 -17.84
N GLY A 223 3.65 -7.86 -18.36
CA GLY A 223 3.36 -9.08 -17.59
C GLY A 223 2.02 -9.02 -16.83
N THR A 224 1.81 -9.98 -15.94
CA THR A 224 0.54 -10.14 -15.20
C THR A 224 0.80 -10.35 -13.72
N PHE A 225 0.14 -9.56 -12.86
CA PHE A 225 0.23 -9.68 -11.40
C PHE A 225 -0.66 -10.78 -10.82
N LYS A 226 -1.89 -10.96 -11.37
CA LYS A 226 -3.00 -11.73 -10.78
C LYS A 226 -2.64 -13.12 -10.21
N ASP A 227 -1.68 -13.81 -10.80
CA ASP A 227 -1.28 -15.18 -10.41
C ASP A 227 0.23 -15.30 -10.13
N ALA A 228 0.94 -14.18 -10.04
CA ALA A 228 2.38 -14.16 -9.81
C ALA A 228 2.74 -14.64 -8.40
N LEU A 229 3.82 -15.40 -8.29
CA LEU A 229 4.36 -15.91 -7.02
C LEU A 229 5.59 -15.12 -6.57
N THR A 230 6.04 -15.27 -5.33
CA THR A 230 7.34 -14.70 -4.90
C THR A 230 8.50 -15.13 -5.81
N ALA A 231 8.48 -16.36 -6.31
CA ALA A 231 9.50 -16.87 -7.25
C ALA A 231 9.50 -16.14 -8.59
N ASP A 232 8.33 -15.68 -9.04
CA ASP A 232 8.17 -14.86 -10.23
C ASP A 232 8.84 -13.50 -10.03
N PHE A 233 8.52 -12.79 -8.94
CA PHE A 233 9.17 -11.51 -8.61
C PHE A 233 10.69 -11.65 -8.41
N THR A 234 11.16 -12.81 -7.93
CA THR A 234 12.60 -13.13 -7.93
C THR A 234 13.21 -13.12 -9.33
N THR A 235 12.50 -13.59 -10.36
CA THR A 235 13.00 -13.48 -11.75
C THR A 235 13.06 -12.04 -12.24
N ASP A 236 12.15 -11.17 -11.78
CA ASP A 236 12.15 -9.74 -12.11
C ASP A 236 13.38 -9.05 -11.51
N ALA A 237 13.65 -9.29 -10.21
CA ALA A 237 14.84 -8.77 -9.54
C ALA A 237 16.15 -9.28 -10.18
N GLN A 238 16.20 -10.56 -10.59
CA GLN A 238 17.33 -11.09 -11.33
C GLN A 238 17.52 -10.42 -12.70
N ALA A 239 16.44 -10.14 -13.42
CA ALA A 239 16.51 -9.42 -14.69
C ALA A 239 17.08 -8.01 -14.51
N ALA A 240 16.71 -7.32 -13.42
CA ALA A 240 17.24 -6.01 -13.08
C ALA A 240 18.76 -6.04 -12.78
N LEU A 241 19.22 -7.04 -12.00
CA LEU A 241 20.66 -7.27 -11.76
C LEU A 241 21.42 -7.51 -13.06
N VAL A 242 20.91 -8.40 -13.92
CA VAL A 242 21.51 -8.72 -15.21
C VAL A 242 21.59 -7.48 -16.09
N TYR A 243 20.50 -6.73 -16.21
CA TYR A 243 20.46 -5.49 -16.98
C TYR A 243 21.54 -4.50 -16.53
N LEU A 244 21.62 -4.20 -15.22
CA LEU A 244 22.61 -3.26 -14.70
C LEU A 244 24.05 -3.70 -15.00
N ARG A 245 24.34 -5.00 -14.93
CA ARG A 245 25.66 -5.55 -15.25
C ARG A 245 26.06 -5.41 -16.72
N THR A 246 25.12 -5.17 -17.63
CA THR A 246 25.43 -4.92 -19.06
C THR A 246 25.89 -3.50 -19.36
N ARG A 247 25.70 -2.56 -18.42
CA ARG A 247 25.94 -1.14 -18.67
C ARG A 247 27.40 -0.74 -18.42
N ALA A 248 27.95 0.09 -19.30
CA ALA A 248 29.32 0.59 -19.18
C ALA A 248 29.52 1.58 -18.03
N ASP A 249 28.45 2.23 -17.55
CA ASP A 249 28.46 3.18 -16.43
C ASP A 249 28.24 2.50 -15.06
N ILE A 250 28.15 1.17 -15.01
CA ILE A 250 27.96 0.37 -13.79
C ILE A 250 29.15 -0.57 -13.58
N ARG A 251 29.56 -0.76 -12.32
CA ARG A 251 30.58 -1.75 -11.94
C ARG A 251 29.91 -3.13 -11.83
N PRO A 252 30.19 -4.08 -12.74
CA PRO A 252 29.38 -5.32 -12.84
C PRO A 252 29.54 -6.30 -11.67
N ARG A 253 30.54 -6.10 -10.79
CA ARG A 253 30.78 -6.90 -9.57
C ARG A 253 30.46 -6.15 -8.27
N GLN A 254 29.71 -5.05 -8.38
CA GLN A 254 29.24 -4.25 -7.26
C GLN A 254 27.76 -3.90 -7.47
N VAL A 255 26.94 -4.90 -7.82
CA VAL A 255 25.49 -4.76 -8.06
C VAL A 255 24.72 -5.59 -7.03
N GLY A 256 24.03 -4.92 -6.12
CA GLY A 256 23.29 -5.55 -5.03
C GLY A 256 21.78 -5.32 -5.07
N LEU A 257 21.08 -5.96 -4.14
CA LEU A 257 19.64 -5.76 -3.91
C LEU A 257 19.41 -5.07 -2.57
N ILE A 258 18.45 -4.16 -2.52
CA ILE A 258 17.81 -3.74 -1.28
C ILE A 258 16.33 -4.12 -1.39
N GLY A 259 15.88 -5.05 -0.55
CA GLY A 259 14.52 -5.56 -0.58
C GLY A 259 13.75 -5.16 0.68
N HIS A 260 12.55 -4.62 0.51
CA HIS A 260 11.65 -4.30 1.63
C HIS A 260 10.54 -5.34 1.76
N SER A 261 10.23 -5.79 2.98
CA SER A 261 9.16 -6.75 3.26
C SER A 261 9.30 -8.03 2.40
N GLU A 262 8.34 -8.38 1.53
CA GLU A 262 8.48 -9.50 0.57
C GLU A 262 9.72 -9.36 -0.32
N GLY A 263 10.12 -8.13 -0.68
CA GLY A 263 11.37 -7.83 -1.38
C GLY A 263 12.61 -8.36 -0.65
N GLY A 264 12.60 -8.42 0.68
CA GLY A 264 13.65 -9.06 1.47
C GLY A 264 13.70 -10.58 1.28
N LEU A 265 12.54 -11.24 1.19
CA LEU A 265 12.45 -12.67 0.84
C LEU A 265 12.92 -12.93 -0.60
N ILE A 266 12.50 -12.08 -1.54
CA ILE A 266 12.97 -12.09 -2.93
C ILE A 266 14.50 -11.96 -2.98
N ALA A 267 15.09 -11.08 -2.17
CA ALA A 267 16.54 -10.91 -2.12
C ALA A 267 17.25 -12.18 -1.61
N TRP A 268 16.70 -12.89 -0.63
CA TRP A 268 17.22 -14.20 -0.21
C TRP A 268 17.14 -15.24 -1.33
N GLN A 269 15.99 -15.31 -2.02
CA GLN A 269 15.80 -16.21 -3.14
C GLN A 269 16.80 -15.92 -4.26
N ALA A 270 16.99 -14.65 -4.64
CA ALA A 270 17.95 -14.24 -5.66
C ALA A 270 19.41 -14.52 -5.26
N ALA A 271 19.78 -14.25 -3.99
CA ALA A 271 21.12 -14.52 -3.46
C ALA A 271 21.46 -16.01 -3.35
N ALA A 272 20.46 -16.88 -3.33
CA ALA A 272 20.64 -18.33 -3.38
C ALA A 272 20.81 -18.89 -4.81
N GLN A 273 20.71 -18.06 -5.85
CA GLN A 273 20.79 -18.48 -7.25
C GLN A 273 22.17 -18.19 -7.87
N PRO A 274 22.55 -18.89 -8.95
CA PRO A 274 23.70 -18.50 -9.76
C PRO A 274 23.55 -17.04 -10.24
N GLN A 275 24.66 -16.29 -10.23
CA GLN A 275 24.69 -14.86 -10.57
C GLN A 275 23.76 -13.99 -9.69
N GLY A 276 23.53 -14.39 -8.43
CA GLY A 276 22.88 -13.55 -7.43
C GLY A 276 23.56 -12.19 -7.21
N PRO A 277 22.97 -11.32 -6.38
CA PRO A 277 23.55 -10.02 -6.07
C PRO A 277 24.92 -10.11 -5.40
N ASP A 278 25.75 -9.10 -5.64
CA ASP A 278 27.06 -8.97 -5.01
C ASP A 278 26.96 -8.61 -3.52
N PHE A 279 25.82 -8.07 -3.06
CA PHE A 279 25.47 -7.81 -1.66
C PHE A 279 23.94 -7.66 -1.49
N VAL A 280 23.43 -7.85 -0.28
CA VAL A 280 22.00 -7.70 0.04
C VAL A 280 21.81 -6.78 1.24
N VAL A 281 20.85 -5.85 1.13
CA VAL A 281 20.23 -5.20 2.29
C VAL A 281 18.79 -5.66 2.39
N SER A 282 18.40 -6.21 3.52
CA SER A 282 17.03 -6.61 3.84
C SER A 282 16.42 -5.59 4.80
N LEU A 283 15.33 -4.96 4.37
CA LEU A 283 14.55 -3.99 5.13
C LEU A 283 13.24 -4.66 5.54
N ALA A 284 13.10 -5.01 6.82
CA ALA A 284 11.93 -5.72 7.33
C ALA A 284 11.62 -7.02 6.56
N GLY A 285 12.65 -7.74 6.09
CA GLY A 285 12.47 -8.97 5.31
C GLY A 285 12.13 -10.20 6.16
N PRO A 286 11.32 -11.14 5.67
CA PRO A 286 11.01 -12.39 6.35
C PRO A 286 12.26 -13.27 6.61
N GLY A 287 12.42 -13.70 7.85
CA GLY A 287 13.38 -14.71 8.30
C GLY A 287 12.73 -16.04 8.68
N VAL A 288 11.41 -16.05 8.89
CA VAL A 288 10.60 -17.23 9.23
C VAL A 288 9.54 -17.49 8.16
N PRO A 289 8.97 -18.71 8.10
CA PRO A 289 7.92 -19.04 7.13
C PRO A 289 6.72 -18.09 7.15
N GLY A 290 6.08 -17.87 6.00
CA GLY A 290 5.00 -16.89 5.84
C GLY A 290 3.78 -17.15 6.73
N ASP A 291 3.48 -18.41 7.07
CA ASP A 291 2.44 -18.75 8.03
C ASP A 291 2.76 -18.27 9.46
N ALA A 292 4.01 -18.36 9.89
CA ALA A 292 4.46 -17.79 11.15
C ALA A 292 4.37 -16.25 11.15
N ILE A 293 4.77 -15.61 10.03
CA ILE A 293 4.63 -14.15 9.84
C ILE A 293 3.17 -13.74 10.01
N LEU A 294 2.24 -14.33 9.25
CA LEU A 294 0.84 -13.91 9.31
C LEU A 294 0.18 -14.22 10.65
N LEU A 295 0.54 -15.33 11.32
CA LEU A 295 0.04 -15.61 12.67
C LEU A 295 0.48 -14.54 13.68
N ARG A 296 1.73 -14.08 13.58
CA ARG A 296 2.27 -13.05 14.47
C ARG A 296 1.69 -11.67 14.14
N GLN A 297 1.72 -11.30 12.86
CA GLN A 297 1.20 -10.03 12.36
C GLN A 297 -0.25 -9.78 12.77
N GLN A 298 -1.13 -10.78 12.55
CA GLN A 298 -2.55 -10.64 12.91
C GLN A 298 -2.75 -10.42 14.41
N ALA A 299 -2.01 -11.13 15.25
CA ALA A 299 -2.12 -10.99 16.70
C ALA A 299 -1.64 -9.63 17.19
N ASP A 300 -0.54 -9.12 16.62
CA ASP A 300 0.04 -7.84 16.99
C ASP A 300 -0.81 -6.67 16.50
N MET A 301 -1.32 -6.73 15.27
CA MET A 301 -2.26 -5.73 14.74
C MET A 301 -3.58 -5.73 15.51
N ALA A 302 -4.14 -6.90 15.84
CA ALA A 302 -5.37 -6.98 16.63
C ALA A 302 -5.17 -6.38 18.04
N ARG A 303 -4.03 -6.64 18.68
CA ARG A 303 -3.68 -6.03 19.97
C ARG A 303 -3.54 -4.52 19.87
N ALA A 304 -2.86 -4.03 18.84
CA ALA A 304 -2.73 -2.58 18.58
C ALA A 304 -4.09 -1.92 18.30
N ALA A 305 -5.03 -2.66 17.72
CA ALA A 305 -6.41 -2.20 17.50
C ALA A 305 -7.31 -2.32 18.76
N GLY A 306 -6.78 -2.77 19.91
CA GLY A 306 -7.54 -2.89 21.15
C GLY A 306 -8.42 -4.14 21.26
N ALA A 307 -8.23 -5.15 20.41
CA ALA A 307 -8.94 -6.41 20.53
C ALA A 307 -8.59 -7.13 21.85
N ASP A 308 -9.59 -7.76 22.47
CA ASP A 308 -9.37 -8.51 23.69
C ASP A 308 -8.54 -9.80 23.46
N THR A 309 -7.95 -10.31 24.54
CA THR A 309 -7.07 -11.49 24.49
C THR A 309 -7.80 -12.77 24.07
N ALA A 310 -9.10 -12.89 24.32
CA ALA A 310 -9.89 -14.06 23.95
C ALA A 310 -10.14 -14.10 22.44
N ALA A 311 -10.48 -12.96 21.83
CA ALA A 311 -10.65 -12.78 20.40
C ALA A 311 -9.34 -13.05 19.65
N ILE A 312 -8.23 -12.50 20.13
CA ILE A 312 -6.89 -12.77 19.57
C ILE A 312 -6.58 -14.26 19.65
N GLY A 313 -6.85 -14.90 20.80
CA GLY A 313 -6.65 -16.33 20.99
C GLY A 313 -7.50 -17.19 20.07
N ALA A 314 -8.78 -16.83 19.86
CA ALA A 314 -9.68 -17.53 18.95
C ALA A 314 -9.20 -17.40 17.49
N ASN A 315 -8.84 -16.20 17.06
CA ASN A 315 -8.32 -15.96 15.70
C ASN A 315 -7.03 -16.75 15.44
N ARG A 316 -6.12 -16.80 16.42
CA ARG A 316 -4.88 -17.57 16.34
C ARG A 316 -5.13 -19.07 16.23
N ARG A 317 -6.08 -19.63 16.99
CA ARG A 317 -6.45 -21.05 16.89
C ARG A 317 -6.98 -21.39 15.50
N LEU A 318 -7.91 -20.57 14.98
CA LEU A 318 -8.46 -20.73 13.65
C LEU A 318 -7.36 -20.74 12.58
N HIS A 319 -6.51 -19.72 12.55
CA HIS A 319 -5.47 -19.61 11.53
C HIS A 319 -4.38 -20.68 11.68
N THR A 320 -4.08 -21.13 12.91
CA THR A 320 -3.16 -22.26 13.13
C THR A 320 -3.71 -23.54 12.47
N ALA A 321 -5.00 -23.82 12.64
CA ALA A 321 -5.64 -24.98 12.02
C ALA A 321 -5.67 -24.86 10.48
N LEU A 322 -5.97 -23.67 9.95
CA LEU A 322 -6.00 -23.41 8.51
C LEU A 322 -4.63 -23.57 7.86
N PHE A 323 -3.59 -23.00 8.45
CA PHE A 323 -2.23 -23.10 7.91
C PHE A 323 -1.70 -24.53 8.02
N ALA A 324 -2.00 -25.25 9.12
CA ALA A 324 -1.68 -26.67 9.23
C ALA A 324 -2.39 -27.52 8.16
N ALA A 325 -3.65 -27.23 7.85
CA ALA A 325 -4.37 -27.89 6.77
C ALA A 325 -3.75 -27.58 5.40
N LEU A 326 -3.42 -26.30 5.14
CA LEU A 326 -2.78 -25.86 3.90
C LEU A 326 -1.44 -26.56 3.65
N ARG A 327 -0.61 -26.74 4.70
CA ARG A 327 0.68 -27.45 4.61
C ARG A 327 0.56 -28.95 4.30
N ARG A 328 -0.59 -29.57 4.63
CA ARG A 328 -0.84 -30.98 4.34
C ARG A 328 -1.32 -31.21 2.91
N LEU A 329 -1.76 -30.15 2.21
CA LEU A 329 -2.20 -30.28 0.83
C LEU A 329 -0.99 -30.57 -0.08
N PRO A 330 -1.11 -31.55 -0.99
CA PRO A 330 -0.14 -31.73 -2.06
C PRO A 330 0.10 -30.43 -2.83
N ALA A 331 1.34 -30.23 -3.30
CA ALA A 331 1.69 -29.08 -4.14
C ALA A 331 0.86 -29.04 -5.45
N SER A 332 0.42 -30.21 -5.94
CA SER A 332 -0.42 -30.36 -7.13
C SER A 332 -1.91 -30.07 -6.89
N THR A 333 -2.34 -29.82 -5.65
CA THR A 333 -3.73 -29.50 -5.33
C THR A 333 -4.15 -28.19 -5.98
N SER A 334 -5.23 -28.21 -6.77
CA SER A 334 -5.76 -27.01 -7.42
C SER A 334 -6.27 -25.97 -6.41
N THR A 335 -6.33 -24.70 -6.82
CA THR A 335 -6.87 -23.62 -5.96
C THR A 335 -8.29 -23.91 -5.50
N THR A 336 -9.18 -24.34 -6.40
CA THR A 336 -10.57 -24.69 -6.06
C THR A 336 -10.64 -25.79 -5.00
N GLU A 337 -9.81 -26.81 -5.13
CA GLU A 337 -9.76 -27.91 -4.18
C GLU A 337 -9.23 -27.47 -2.82
N ALA A 338 -8.13 -26.70 -2.81
CA ALA A 338 -7.58 -26.12 -1.59
C ALA A 338 -8.61 -25.24 -0.88
N THR A 339 -9.34 -24.40 -1.62
CA THR A 339 -10.39 -23.52 -1.08
C THR A 339 -11.47 -24.35 -0.40
N ARG A 340 -11.96 -25.39 -1.07
CA ARG A 340 -13.01 -26.26 -0.53
C ARG A 340 -12.57 -26.95 0.77
N GLN A 341 -11.32 -27.45 0.82
CA GLN A 341 -10.80 -28.09 2.03
C GLN A 341 -10.61 -27.09 3.18
N LEU A 342 -10.06 -25.90 2.91
CA LEU A 342 -9.89 -24.87 3.94
C LEU A 342 -11.24 -24.34 4.44
N ALA A 343 -12.25 -24.18 3.57
CA ALA A 343 -13.59 -23.78 3.97
C ALA A 343 -14.22 -24.81 4.93
N ALA A 344 -14.02 -26.11 4.70
CA ALA A 344 -14.47 -27.15 5.62
C ALA A 344 -13.78 -27.05 7.00
N VAL A 345 -12.47 -26.77 7.03
CA VAL A 345 -11.73 -26.52 8.28
C VAL A 345 -12.26 -25.28 9.00
N MET A 346 -12.55 -24.19 8.27
CA MET A 346 -13.15 -22.98 8.85
C MET A 346 -14.48 -23.28 9.54
N GLN A 347 -15.37 -24.05 8.91
CA GLN A 347 -16.66 -24.42 9.48
C GLN A 347 -16.53 -25.36 10.69
N GLN A 348 -15.53 -26.25 10.69
CA GLN A 348 -15.25 -27.08 11.86
C GLN A 348 -14.78 -26.25 13.06
N GLN A 349 -13.97 -25.22 12.82
CA GLN A 349 -13.46 -24.34 13.87
C GLN A 349 -14.49 -23.28 14.29
N VAL A 350 -15.38 -22.87 13.39
CA VAL A 350 -16.42 -21.86 13.60
C VAL A 350 -17.76 -22.38 13.05
N PRO A 351 -18.49 -23.25 13.79
CA PRO A 351 -19.72 -23.88 13.30
C PRO A 351 -20.84 -22.91 12.87
N ALA A 352 -20.82 -21.68 13.39
CA ALA A 352 -21.77 -20.63 13.01
C ALA A 352 -21.46 -19.95 11.66
N MET A 353 -20.29 -20.22 11.05
CA MET A 353 -19.89 -19.59 9.78
C MET A 353 -20.65 -20.21 8.60
N SER A 354 -21.26 -19.36 7.76
CA SER A 354 -21.97 -19.86 6.58
C SER A 354 -20.99 -20.45 5.55
N SER A 355 -21.47 -21.38 4.71
CA SER A 355 -20.65 -21.98 3.65
C SER A 355 -20.12 -20.94 2.67
N GLU A 356 -20.90 -19.92 2.35
CA GLU A 356 -20.49 -18.82 1.48
C GLU A 356 -19.37 -17.99 2.11
N GLN A 357 -19.50 -17.63 3.40
CA GLN A 357 -18.46 -16.92 4.14
C GLN A 357 -17.18 -17.74 4.22
N ALA A 358 -17.27 -19.03 4.56
CA ALA A 358 -16.13 -19.93 4.63
C ALA A 358 -15.42 -20.06 3.27
N GLN A 359 -16.18 -20.23 2.18
CA GLN A 359 -15.63 -20.29 0.83
C GLN A 359 -14.94 -18.99 0.43
N SER A 360 -15.57 -17.83 0.68
CA SER A 360 -14.99 -16.52 0.37
C SER A 360 -13.69 -16.25 1.15
N GLN A 361 -13.67 -16.57 2.44
CA GLN A 361 -12.47 -16.40 3.26
C GLN A 361 -11.36 -17.38 2.87
N ALA A 362 -11.70 -18.65 2.66
CA ALA A 362 -10.74 -19.66 2.20
C ALA A 362 -10.14 -19.30 0.85
N ALA A 363 -10.94 -18.76 -0.08
CA ALA A 363 -10.47 -18.39 -1.43
C ALA A 363 -9.38 -17.31 -1.40
N ARG A 364 -9.41 -16.42 -0.40
CA ARG A 364 -8.34 -15.44 -0.19
C ARG A 364 -7.05 -16.11 0.27
N LEU A 365 -7.13 -17.05 1.22
CA LEU A 365 -5.96 -17.77 1.75
C LEU A 365 -5.33 -18.75 0.74
N THR A 366 -6.11 -19.22 -0.23
CA THR A 366 -5.65 -20.16 -1.27
C THR A 366 -5.31 -19.49 -2.59
N ALA A 367 -5.44 -18.17 -2.68
CA ALA A 367 -4.96 -17.40 -3.82
C ALA A 367 -3.48 -17.76 -4.09
N PRO A 368 -3.05 -17.90 -5.37
CA PRO A 368 -1.75 -18.46 -5.71
C PRO A 368 -0.59 -17.84 -4.95
N TRP A 369 -0.51 -16.50 -4.96
CA TRP A 369 0.51 -15.74 -4.23
C TRP A 369 0.49 -16.04 -2.73
N LEU A 370 -0.66 -15.88 -2.06
CA LEU A 370 -0.73 -16.01 -0.61
C LEU A 370 -0.43 -17.45 -0.16
N ARG A 371 -0.94 -18.45 -0.89
CA ARG A 371 -0.59 -19.85 -0.64
C ARG A 371 0.91 -20.09 -0.81
N GLY A 372 1.52 -19.55 -1.86
CA GLY A 372 2.96 -19.64 -2.09
C GLY A 372 3.77 -18.99 -0.97
N PHE A 373 3.41 -17.77 -0.59
CA PHE A 373 4.05 -17.01 0.49
C PHE A 373 3.98 -17.73 1.83
N LEU A 374 2.79 -18.20 2.23
CA LEU A 374 2.56 -18.95 3.47
C LEU A 374 3.44 -20.20 3.58
N LEU A 375 3.64 -20.90 2.46
CA LEU A 375 4.39 -22.15 2.40
C LEU A 375 5.89 -21.96 2.17
N THR A 376 6.33 -20.75 1.83
CA THR A 376 7.73 -20.45 1.59
C THR A 376 8.47 -20.34 2.92
N ASP A 377 9.56 -21.11 3.06
CA ASP A 377 10.46 -21.04 4.20
C ASP A 377 11.75 -20.30 3.80
N PRO A 378 11.98 -19.06 4.29
CA PRO A 378 13.19 -18.29 4.01
C PRO A 378 14.49 -19.02 4.38
N ALA A 379 14.46 -19.93 5.38
CA ALA A 379 15.64 -20.67 5.81
C ALA A 379 16.24 -21.52 4.66
N THR A 380 15.41 -21.99 3.73
CA THR A 380 15.85 -22.78 2.57
C THR A 380 16.76 -22.01 1.61
N TYR A 381 16.69 -20.68 1.64
CA TYR A 381 17.50 -19.77 0.83
C TYR A 381 18.62 -19.15 1.66
N LEU A 382 18.33 -18.71 2.89
CA LEU A 382 19.29 -18.07 3.79
C LEU A 382 20.55 -18.92 4.00
N VAL A 383 20.41 -20.24 4.11
CA VAL A 383 21.56 -21.18 4.26
C VAL A 383 22.50 -21.22 3.04
N LYS A 384 22.12 -20.58 1.93
CA LYS A 384 22.89 -20.49 0.68
C LYS A 384 23.46 -19.09 0.44
N VAL A 385 23.08 -18.08 1.22
CA VAL A 385 23.51 -16.69 1.02
C VAL A 385 24.96 -16.49 1.47
N LYS A 386 25.85 -16.20 0.52
CA LYS A 386 27.30 -16.02 0.77
C LYS A 386 27.79 -14.58 0.57
N CYS A 387 27.03 -13.74 -0.14
CA CYS A 387 27.39 -12.33 -0.33
C CYS A 387 27.24 -11.54 0.98
N PRO A 388 27.88 -10.36 1.10
CA PRO A 388 27.67 -9.47 2.25
C PRO A 388 26.20 -9.15 2.48
N VAL A 389 25.76 -9.17 3.74
CA VAL A 389 24.38 -8.92 4.15
C VAL A 389 24.27 -7.84 5.21
N LEU A 390 23.34 -6.92 5.03
CA LEU A 390 22.76 -6.10 6.09
C LEU A 390 21.28 -6.46 6.26
N ALA A 391 20.86 -6.93 7.43
CA ALA A 391 19.45 -7.20 7.74
C ALA A 391 18.98 -6.26 8.84
N LEU A 392 17.94 -5.48 8.56
CA LEU A 392 17.38 -4.47 9.44
C LEU A 392 15.89 -4.74 9.67
N ASN A 393 15.43 -4.63 10.91
CA ASN A 393 14.00 -4.52 11.24
C ASN A 393 13.81 -3.43 12.31
N GLY A 394 12.68 -2.74 12.24
CA GLY A 394 12.25 -1.81 13.28
C GLY A 394 11.72 -2.55 14.52
N SER A 395 11.91 -1.98 15.72
CA SER A 395 11.39 -2.59 16.95
C SER A 395 9.86 -2.50 17.07
N ASN A 396 9.24 -1.58 16.35
CA ASN A 396 7.79 -1.34 16.35
C ASN A 396 7.13 -1.91 15.08
N ASP A 397 7.85 -2.71 14.31
CA ASP A 397 7.32 -3.43 13.16
C ASP A 397 6.34 -4.53 13.62
N LEU A 398 5.05 -4.31 13.35
CA LEU A 398 3.97 -5.26 13.64
C LEU A 398 3.69 -6.24 12.50
N GLN A 399 4.34 -6.08 11.34
CA GLN A 399 4.12 -6.91 10.15
C GLN A 399 5.19 -8.00 10.06
N VAL A 400 6.46 -7.62 10.19
CA VAL A 400 7.60 -8.54 10.18
C VAL A 400 8.39 -8.34 11.47
N ALA A 401 7.80 -8.83 12.57
CA ALA A 401 8.31 -8.60 13.92
C ALA A 401 9.80 -8.98 14.05
N ALA A 402 10.62 -8.01 14.47
CA ALA A 402 12.06 -8.16 14.54
C ALA A 402 12.49 -9.30 15.48
N THR A 403 11.74 -9.51 16.56
CA THR A 403 12.03 -10.53 17.59
C THR A 403 12.02 -11.96 17.07
N GLU A 404 11.27 -12.23 15.98
CA GLU A 404 11.22 -13.55 15.37
C GLU A 404 12.11 -13.63 14.13
N ASN A 405 12.12 -12.56 13.32
CA ASN A 405 12.77 -12.54 12.02
C ASN A 405 14.29 -12.37 12.09
N LEU A 406 14.80 -11.39 12.85
CA LEU A 406 16.25 -11.14 12.91
C LEU A 406 17.03 -12.36 13.46
N PRO A 407 16.60 -13.02 14.55
CA PRO A 407 17.29 -14.23 15.02
C PRO A 407 17.22 -15.39 14.01
N ALA A 408 16.14 -15.51 13.24
CA ALA A 408 16.02 -16.54 12.21
C ALA A 408 16.94 -16.26 11.01
N ILE A 409 17.04 -15.00 10.57
CA ILE A 409 18.00 -14.55 9.55
C ILE A 409 19.42 -14.83 10.02
N GLU A 410 19.78 -14.43 11.24
CA GLU A 410 21.11 -14.65 11.79
C GLU A 410 21.48 -16.15 11.84
N ARG A 411 20.55 -17.01 12.29
CA ARG A 411 20.76 -18.48 12.25
C ARG A 411 20.98 -19.00 10.84
N GLY A 412 20.19 -18.55 9.87
CA GLY A 412 20.31 -18.95 8.47
C GLY A 412 21.66 -18.54 7.86
N LEU A 413 22.08 -17.29 8.07
CA LEU A 413 23.37 -16.77 7.60
C LEU A 413 24.56 -17.45 8.28
N LYS A 414 24.45 -17.74 9.59
CA LYS A 414 25.46 -18.54 10.31
C LYS A 414 25.58 -19.95 9.76
N ALA A 415 24.45 -20.61 9.46
CA ALA A 415 24.44 -21.92 8.81
C ALA A 415 25.02 -21.86 7.38
N ALA A 416 24.85 -20.73 6.69
CA ALA A 416 25.53 -20.44 5.44
C ALA A 416 27.03 -20.16 5.62
N ARG A 417 27.57 -20.13 6.84
CA ARG A 417 28.97 -19.72 7.12
C ARG A 417 29.28 -18.34 6.50
N ASN A 418 28.29 -17.45 6.45
CA ASN A 418 28.48 -16.10 5.95
C ASN A 418 29.25 -15.29 7.00
N SER A 419 30.48 -14.89 6.67
CA SER A 419 31.35 -14.14 7.57
C SER A 419 31.16 -12.62 7.46
N ASN A 420 30.33 -12.14 6.53
CA ASN A 420 30.07 -10.72 6.32
C ASN A 420 28.56 -10.44 6.41
N ALA A 421 27.99 -10.71 7.58
CA ALA A 421 26.60 -10.44 7.89
C ALA A 421 26.49 -9.46 9.06
N THR A 422 25.71 -8.40 8.88
CA THR A 422 25.29 -7.47 9.93
C THR A 422 23.78 -7.59 10.10
N VAL A 423 23.34 -8.01 11.29
CA VAL A 423 21.91 -8.13 11.63
C VAL A 423 21.62 -7.13 12.74
N ARG A 424 20.68 -6.20 12.55
CA ARG A 424 20.49 -5.09 13.49
C ARG A 424 19.02 -4.70 13.67
N LEU A 425 18.61 -4.63 14.93
CA LEU A 425 17.36 -4.01 15.34
C LEU A 425 17.51 -2.47 15.34
N LEU A 426 16.52 -1.77 14.78
CA LEU A 426 16.43 -0.31 14.83
C LEU A 426 15.32 0.11 15.82
N PRO A 427 15.68 0.68 16.99
CA PRO A 427 14.71 1.07 18.00
C PRO A 427 13.74 2.14 17.52
N GLY A 428 12.47 2.00 17.87
CA GLY A 428 11.41 2.99 17.62
C GLY A 428 10.91 3.07 16.18
N LEU A 429 11.42 2.22 15.28
CA LEU A 429 10.99 2.22 13.88
C LEU A 429 9.88 1.21 13.62
N ASN A 430 8.90 1.60 12.81
CA ASN A 430 7.83 0.73 12.33
C ASN A 430 8.26 -0.09 11.09
N HIS A 431 7.29 -0.75 10.43
CA HIS A 431 7.56 -1.58 9.24
C HIS A 431 8.15 -0.77 8.07
N LEU A 432 7.66 0.47 7.87
CA LEU A 432 8.13 1.38 6.82
C LEU A 432 9.40 2.13 7.21
N PHE A 433 10.06 1.73 8.31
CA PHE A 433 11.23 2.41 8.88
C PHE A 433 10.98 3.87 9.28
N GLN A 434 9.75 4.23 9.64
CA GLN A 434 9.43 5.55 10.17
C GLN A 434 9.51 5.52 11.70
N THR A 435 9.87 6.66 12.29
CA THR A 435 9.86 6.89 13.74
C THR A 435 8.41 6.97 14.21
N ASP A 436 7.96 5.96 14.93
CA ASP A 436 6.55 5.79 15.25
C ASP A 436 6.38 5.25 16.67
N PRO A 437 5.69 5.99 17.56
CA PRO A 437 5.42 5.52 18.90
C PRO A 437 4.31 4.46 18.99
N ALA A 438 3.48 4.21 17.96
CA ALA A 438 2.34 3.30 18.08
C ALA A 438 1.71 2.78 16.75
N GLY A 439 2.06 1.55 16.33
CA GLY A 439 1.22 0.69 15.47
C GLY A 439 0.90 1.17 14.03
N THR A 440 0.30 0.30 13.21
CA THR A 440 0.16 0.53 11.75
C THR A 440 -0.88 1.57 11.34
N SER A 441 -1.71 2.06 12.27
CA SER A 441 -2.84 2.94 11.96
C SER A 441 -2.47 4.41 11.71
N HIS A 442 -1.21 4.79 11.95
CA HIS A 442 -0.76 6.18 11.85
C HIS A 442 0.09 6.46 10.60
N TYR A 443 0.35 5.45 9.76
CA TYR A 443 1.25 5.61 8.61
C TYR A 443 0.91 6.81 7.75
N ALA A 444 -0.37 7.05 7.43
CA ALA A 444 -0.78 8.19 6.64
C ALA A 444 -0.53 9.56 7.31
N GLU A 445 -0.56 9.62 8.65
CA GLU A 445 -0.41 10.84 9.45
C GLU A 445 1.05 11.25 9.65
N ILE A 446 1.97 10.28 9.62
CA ILE A 446 3.39 10.52 9.79
C ILE A 446 3.90 11.35 8.60
N GLU A 447 4.68 12.40 8.86
CA GLU A 447 5.32 13.20 7.80
C GLU A 447 6.63 12.57 7.31
N GLU A 448 7.37 11.92 8.22
CA GLU A 448 8.59 11.17 7.91
C GLU A 448 8.26 9.98 7.01
N THR A 449 8.85 9.92 5.82
CA THR A 449 8.74 8.79 4.90
C THR A 449 9.69 7.67 5.25
N PHE A 450 10.90 7.99 5.72
CA PHE A 450 11.91 7.01 6.08
C PHE A 450 12.87 7.61 7.09
N ALA A 451 13.10 6.97 8.24
CA ALA A 451 13.91 7.55 9.29
C ALA A 451 15.34 7.88 8.82
N PRO A 452 15.84 9.11 9.03
CA PRO A 452 17.21 9.47 8.71
C PRO A 452 18.25 8.54 9.36
N SER A 453 17.96 8.01 10.55
CA SER A 453 18.81 7.04 11.24
C SER A 453 18.92 5.72 10.48
N ALA A 454 17.82 5.23 9.89
CA ALA A 454 17.84 4.03 9.05
C ALA A 454 18.55 4.28 7.71
N LEU A 455 18.30 5.42 7.06
CA LEU A 455 19.04 5.85 5.87
C LEU A 455 20.55 5.87 6.14
N GLN A 456 20.97 6.43 7.28
CA GLN A 456 22.36 6.48 7.68
C GLN A 456 22.95 5.08 7.84
N VAL A 457 22.28 4.16 8.55
CA VAL A 457 22.76 2.78 8.72
C VAL A 457 22.97 2.08 7.37
N VAL A 458 22.00 2.18 6.45
CA VAL A 458 22.12 1.59 5.10
C VAL A 458 23.28 2.24 4.33
N GLY A 459 23.33 3.56 4.30
CA GLY A 459 24.32 4.30 3.54
C GLY A 459 25.75 4.14 4.06
N ASP A 460 25.94 4.02 5.36
CA ASP A 460 27.26 3.83 6.00
C ASP A 460 27.74 2.40 5.79
N TRP A 461 26.86 1.41 5.91
CA TRP A 461 27.19 0.02 5.60
C TRP A 461 27.58 -0.16 4.14
N LEU A 462 26.81 0.39 3.20
CA LEU A 462 27.14 0.33 1.77
C LEU A 462 28.48 1.02 1.46
N ALA A 463 28.75 2.16 2.09
CA ALA A 463 30.01 2.87 1.91
C ALA A 463 31.22 2.11 2.47
N LYS A 464 31.02 1.22 3.43
CA LYS A 464 32.07 0.39 4.02
C LYS A 464 32.29 -0.92 3.24
N GLU A 465 31.21 -1.59 2.85
CA GLU A 465 31.27 -2.95 2.32
C GLU A 465 31.36 -3.02 0.79
N VAL A 466 30.91 -1.97 0.07
CA VAL A 466 30.79 -1.98 -1.40
C VAL A 466 31.77 -1.02 -2.09
N LYS A 467 32.20 0.07 -1.44
CA LYS A 467 33.01 1.10 -2.10
C LYS A 467 34.48 0.77 -2.23
#